data_AF-A0A453QDF8-F1
#
_entry.id   AF-A0A453QDF8-F1
#
_cell.length_a   1.000
_cell.length_b   1.000
_cell.length_c   1.000
_cell.angle_alpha   90.00
_cell.angle_beta   90.00
_cell.angle_gamma   90.00
#
_symmetry.space_group_name_H-M   'P 1'
#
loop_
_entity.id
_entity.type
_entity.pdbx_description
1 polymer ?
#
loop_
_entity_poly.entity_id
_entity_poly.type
_entity_poly.pdbx_seq_one_letter_code
_entity_poly.pdbx_strand_id
1 'polypeptide(L)'
;MVISWLFAPYIFNPSGFEWQKTVEDFDDWTNWLFYKGGVGVKGENSWESWWEEEQAHIQTFRGRILETILSLRFLLFQYGIVYKLKITAHNTSLAMYGFSWIVLLVMVLLFKLFTATPRKSTALPIFIRFLQGLLAIGIIAAIACLIGFTDFTIADLFASALAFLATGWCILCLAITWKRVVKTLGLWDSVREISRMYDAGMGAVIFAPIVFFSWFPFVSTFQSRILFNQAFSRGLEISLILAGNKANQES
;
A
#
# COMPACT_ATOMS: atom_id res chain seq x y z
N MET A 1 11.77 6.81 -13.10
CA MET A 1 10.47 7.11 -13.73
C MET A 1 9.28 6.99 -12.79
N VAL A 2 9.13 5.93 -11.98
CA VAL A 2 7.99 5.82 -11.04
C VAL A 2 8.12 6.78 -9.85
N ILE A 3 9.30 6.83 -9.23
CA ILE A 3 9.57 7.73 -8.08
C ILE A 3 9.38 9.20 -8.47
N SER A 4 9.85 9.61 -9.65
CA SER A 4 9.69 10.98 -10.14
C SER A 4 8.21 11.35 -10.36
N TRP A 5 7.37 10.41 -10.77
CA TRP A 5 5.92 10.64 -10.90
C TRP A 5 5.23 10.72 -9.55
N LEU A 6 5.59 9.84 -8.61
CA LEU A 6 5.02 9.81 -7.27
C LEU A 6 5.30 11.10 -6.48
N PHE A 7 6.52 11.63 -6.60
CA PHE A 7 6.95 12.83 -5.86
C PHE A 7 6.82 14.13 -6.66
N ALA A 8 6.44 14.09 -7.94
CA ALA A 8 6.27 15.30 -8.76
C ALA A 8 5.36 16.36 -8.12
N PRO A 9 4.18 16.03 -7.56
CA PRO A 9 3.32 17.03 -6.94
C PRO A 9 4.01 17.81 -5.80
N TYR A 10 4.86 17.12 -5.01
CA TYR A 10 5.59 17.74 -3.90
C TYR A 10 6.79 18.55 -4.37
N ILE A 11 7.52 18.05 -5.38
CA ILE A 11 8.69 18.73 -5.95
C ILE A 11 8.28 20.03 -6.67
N PHE A 12 7.13 20.03 -7.35
CA PHE A 12 6.62 21.19 -8.08
C PHE A 12 5.70 22.08 -7.26
N ASN A 13 5.42 21.74 -6.00
CA ASN A 13 4.69 22.61 -5.07
C ASN A 13 5.69 23.43 -4.25
N PRO A 14 5.71 24.77 -4.34
CA PRO A 14 6.65 25.62 -3.59
C PRO A 14 6.56 25.49 -2.06
N SER A 15 5.45 24.99 -1.51
CA SER A 15 5.32 24.69 -0.06
C SER A 15 5.55 23.20 0.27
N GLY A 16 5.89 22.37 -0.72
CA GLY A 16 5.94 20.91 -0.59
C GLY A 16 7.00 20.38 0.38
N PHE A 17 8.03 21.17 0.69
CA PHE A 17 9.06 20.86 1.70
C PHE A 17 9.14 21.89 2.82
N GLU A 18 8.09 22.69 3.03
CA GLU A 18 8.02 23.57 4.19
C GLU A 18 7.60 22.77 5.43
N TRP A 19 8.43 22.76 6.48
CA TRP A 19 8.21 21.95 7.69
C TRP A 19 6.81 22.15 8.31
N GLN A 20 6.41 23.40 8.55
CA GLN A 20 5.11 23.69 9.18
C GLN A 20 3.95 23.14 8.33
N LYS A 21 4.01 23.33 7.01
CA LYS A 21 3.01 22.81 6.09
C LYS A 21 3.02 21.28 6.02
N THR A 22 4.19 20.66 6.01
CA THR A 22 4.29 19.19 6.03
C THR A 22 3.67 18.60 7.29
N VAL A 23 3.85 19.25 8.45
CA VAL A 23 3.24 18.81 9.71
C VAL A 23 1.73 18.98 9.68
N GLU A 24 1.22 20.12 9.20
CA GLU A 24 -0.21 20.36 8.99
C GLU A 24 -0.82 19.31 8.04
N ASP A 25 -0.22 19.09 6.88
CA ASP A 25 -0.68 18.11 5.88
C ASP A 25 -0.68 16.68 6.43
N PHE A 26 0.30 16.32 7.26
CA PHE A 26 0.36 15.01 7.91
C PHE A 26 -0.73 14.84 8.96
N ASP A 27 -1.03 15.88 9.74
CA ASP A 27 -2.11 15.86 10.73
C ASP A 27 -3.47 15.75 10.05
N ASP A 28 -3.72 16.57 9.02
CA ASP A 28 -4.95 16.53 8.21
C ASP A 28 -5.15 15.17 7.54
N TRP A 29 -4.09 14.59 6.95
CA TRP A 29 -4.14 13.25 6.38
C TRP A 29 -4.45 12.18 7.43
N THR A 30 -3.81 12.26 8.60
CA THR A 30 -4.04 11.31 9.70
C THR A 30 -5.47 11.41 10.20
N ASN A 31 -5.97 12.63 10.41
CA ASN A 31 -7.35 12.89 10.81
C ASN A 31 -8.34 12.35 9.78
N TRP A 32 -8.12 12.60 8.49
CA TRP A 32 -8.94 12.09 7.38
C TRP A 32 -8.97 10.55 7.31
N LEU A 33 -7.82 9.90 7.53
CA LEU A 33 -7.65 8.45 7.48
C LEU A 33 -8.40 7.74 8.61
N PHE A 34 -8.39 8.32 9.81
CA PHE A 34 -9.00 7.75 11.01
C PHE A 34 -10.37 8.33 11.35
N TYR A 35 -10.86 9.29 10.57
CA TYR A 35 -12.19 9.86 10.75
C TYR A 35 -13.24 8.76 10.61
N LYS A 36 -14.00 8.53 11.69
CA LYS A 36 -15.14 7.62 11.68
C LYS A 36 -16.30 8.38 11.04
N GLY A 37 -16.56 8.07 9.78
CA GLY A 37 -17.55 8.75 8.95
C GLY A 37 -18.98 8.73 9.50
N GLY A 38 -19.89 9.30 8.71
CA GLY A 38 -21.33 9.33 8.93
C GLY A 38 -22.08 9.35 7.59
N VAL A 39 -23.40 9.15 7.62
CA VAL A 39 -24.21 9.15 6.38
C VAL A 39 -24.11 10.53 5.71
N GLY A 40 -23.63 10.57 4.47
CA GLY A 40 -23.51 11.81 3.68
C GLY A 40 -22.18 12.56 3.82
N VAL A 41 -21.18 12.01 4.52
CA VAL A 41 -19.82 12.58 4.54
C VAL A 41 -19.15 12.36 3.19
N LYS A 42 -18.63 13.44 2.59
CA LYS A 42 -17.89 13.40 1.30
C LYS A 42 -16.51 12.73 1.45
N GLY A 43 -16.00 12.17 0.35
CA GLY A 43 -14.66 11.58 0.30
C GLY A 43 -13.52 12.52 0.75
N GLU A 44 -13.64 13.83 0.55
CA GLU A 44 -12.65 14.82 1.01
C GLU A 44 -12.44 14.84 2.53
N ASN A 45 -13.45 14.43 3.31
CA ASN A 45 -13.43 14.51 4.77
C ASN A 45 -13.24 13.16 5.45
N SER A 46 -13.32 12.06 4.70
CA SER A 46 -13.26 10.71 5.26
C SER A 46 -12.70 9.72 4.25
N TRP A 47 -11.60 9.05 4.63
CA TRP A 47 -11.04 7.95 3.85
C TRP A 47 -12.08 6.88 3.53
N GLU A 48 -12.99 6.62 4.47
CA GLU A 48 -14.02 5.61 4.30
C GLU A 48 -14.99 5.93 3.16
N SER A 49 -15.40 7.19 3.06
CA SER A 49 -16.29 7.67 1.99
C SER A 49 -15.57 7.68 0.66
N TRP A 50 -14.33 8.16 0.63
CA TRP A 50 -13.48 8.17 -0.56
C TRP A 50 -13.26 6.76 -1.09
N TRP A 51 -12.94 5.80 -0.21
CA TRP A 51 -12.71 4.40 -0.58
C TRP A 51 -13.95 3.73 -1.18
N GLU A 52 -15.16 4.10 -0.73
CA GLU A 52 -16.42 3.62 -1.31
C GLU A 52 -16.74 4.29 -2.65
N GLU A 53 -16.49 5.60 -2.79
CA GLU A 53 -16.66 6.37 -4.02
C GLU A 53 -15.72 5.84 -5.13
N GLU A 54 -14.45 5.64 -4.79
CA GLU A 54 -13.43 5.13 -5.72
C GLU A 54 -13.81 3.76 -6.28
N GLN A 55 -14.47 2.91 -5.48
CA GLN A 55 -14.88 1.56 -5.89
C GLN A 55 -16.18 1.50 -6.73
N ALA A 56 -16.88 2.61 -6.92
CA ALA A 56 -18.18 2.61 -7.59
C ALA A 56 -18.12 2.02 -9.01
N HIS A 57 -17.02 2.23 -9.73
CA HIS A 57 -16.82 1.74 -11.10
C HIS A 57 -16.71 0.20 -11.19
N ILE A 58 -16.22 -0.46 -10.14
CA ILE A 58 -16.04 -1.92 -10.06
C ILE A 58 -17.39 -2.64 -9.92
N GLN A 59 -18.48 -1.93 -9.59
CA GLN A 59 -19.78 -2.56 -9.35
C GLN A 59 -20.42 -3.17 -10.61
N THR A 60 -19.96 -2.78 -11.81
CA THR A 60 -20.42 -3.34 -13.09
C THR A 60 -19.89 -4.76 -13.32
N PHE A 61 -20.65 -5.60 -14.03
CA PHE A 61 -20.22 -6.99 -14.30
C PHE A 61 -18.90 -7.05 -15.11
N ARG A 62 -18.75 -6.17 -16.11
CA ARG A 62 -17.51 -6.04 -16.89
C ARG A 62 -16.36 -5.57 -16.02
N GLY A 63 -16.59 -4.57 -15.16
CA GLY A 63 -15.59 -4.09 -14.20
C GLY A 63 -15.07 -5.20 -13.29
N ARG A 64 -15.95 -6.05 -12.76
CA ARG A 64 -15.54 -7.18 -11.90
C ARG A 64 -14.68 -8.21 -12.64
N ILE A 65 -15.01 -8.53 -13.88
CA ILE A 65 -14.22 -9.48 -14.68
C ILE A 65 -12.84 -8.90 -14.95
N LEU A 66 -12.79 -7.65 -15.42
CA LEU A 66 -11.52 -6.97 -15.73
C LEU A 66 -10.65 -6.84 -14.47
N GLU A 67 -11.24 -6.43 -13.35
CA GLU A 67 -10.51 -6.29 -12.08
C GLU A 67 -10.02 -7.63 -11.57
N THR A 68 -10.80 -8.71 -11.73
CA THR A 68 -10.33 -10.07 -11.41
C THR A 68 -9.12 -10.44 -12.26
N ILE A 69 -9.19 -10.26 -13.59
CA ILE A 69 -8.10 -10.58 -14.52
C ILE A 69 -6.85 -9.74 -14.19
N LEU A 70 -7.02 -8.43 -13.97
CA LEU A 70 -5.93 -7.53 -13.60
C LEU A 70 -5.33 -7.93 -12.26
N SER A 71 -6.13 -8.34 -11.29
CA SER A 71 -5.66 -8.78 -9.97
C SER A 71 -4.78 -10.03 -10.04
N LEU A 72 -5.05 -10.95 -10.99
CA LEU A 72 -4.22 -12.16 -11.17
C LEU A 72 -2.75 -11.83 -11.47
N ARG A 73 -2.43 -10.62 -11.96
CA ARG A 73 -1.03 -10.19 -12.18
C ARG A 73 -0.21 -10.23 -10.89
N PHE A 74 -0.83 -9.99 -9.74
CA PHE A 74 -0.15 -10.02 -8.44
C PHE A 74 0.26 -11.44 -8.05
N LEU A 75 -0.48 -12.47 -8.50
CA LEU A 75 -0.08 -13.87 -8.32
C LEU A 75 1.14 -14.23 -9.17
N LEU A 76 1.28 -13.64 -10.37
CA LEU A 76 2.47 -13.81 -11.20
C LEU A 76 3.71 -13.20 -10.53
N PHE A 77 3.56 -12.01 -9.91
CA PHE A 77 4.64 -11.39 -9.15
C PHE A 77 5.04 -12.23 -7.93
N GLN A 78 4.07 -12.73 -7.16
CA GLN A 78 4.32 -13.64 -6.05
C GLN A 78 5.05 -14.91 -6.53
N TYR A 79 4.59 -15.54 -7.61
CA TYR A 79 5.24 -16.71 -8.20
C TYR A 79 6.68 -16.41 -8.62
N GLY A 80 6.93 -15.29 -9.30
CA GLY A 80 8.26 -14.88 -9.72
C GLY A 80 9.23 -14.65 -8.56
N ILE A 81 8.75 -14.07 -7.46
CA ILE A 81 9.56 -13.86 -6.25
C ILE A 81 9.87 -15.19 -5.56
N VAL A 82 8.87 -16.05 -5.37
CA VAL A 82 9.07 -17.39 -4.76
C VAL A 82 10.03 -18.24 -5.57
N TYR A 83 9.98 -18.14 -6.90
CA TYR A 83 10.90 -18.87 -7.79
C TYR A 83 12.35 -18.32 -7.72
N LYS A 84 12.52 -17.03 -7.44
CA LYS A 84 13.84 -16.39 -7.29
C LYS A 84 14.48 -16.68 -5.93
N LEU A 85 13.69 -16.96 -4.90
CA LEU A 85 14.16 -17.37 -3.58
C LEU A 85 14.83 -18.75 -3.71
N LYS A 86 16.16 -18.82 -3.59
CA LYS A 86 16.96 -20.06 -3.69
C LYS A 86 16.80 -20.98 -2.47
N ILE A 87 15.58 -21.12 -1.95
CA ILE A 87 15.31 -21.86 -0.71
C ILE A 87 15.48 -23.38 -0.91
N THR A 88 15.51 -23.89 -2.14
CA THR A 88 15.82 -25.31 -2.37
C THR A 88 16.47 -25.52 -3.73
N ALA A 89 17.70 -26.03 -3.72
CA ALA A 89 18.33 -26.56 -4.90
C ALA A 89 17.54 -27.80 -5.40
N HIS A 90 17.16 -27.75 -6.67
CA HIS A 90 16.89 -28.90 -7.55
C HIS A 90 15.49 -29.50 -7.73
N ASN A 91 14.44 -29.13 -6.97
CA ASN A 91 13.07 -29.66 -7.21
C ASN A 91 12.00 -28.56 -7.30
N THR A 92 11.78 -28.06 -8.52
CA THR A 92 10.72 -27.10 -8.87
C THR A 92 9.40 -27.84 -9.09
N SER A 93 8.58 -27.99 -8.05
CA SER A 93 7.25 -28.58 -8.18
C SER A 93 6.14 -27.60 -7.79
N LEU A 94 4.96 -27.80 -8.40
CA LEU A 94 3.68 -27.18 -8.05
C LEU A 94 3.39 -27.20 -6.53
N ALA A 95 3.99 -28.16 -5.80
CA ALA A 95 3.89 -28.29 -4.35
C ALA A 95 4.55 -27.11 -3.61
N MET A 96 5.63 -26.51 -4.12
CA MET A 96 6.25 -25.33 -3.50
C MET A 96 5.37 -24.08 -3.64
N TYR A 97 4.68 -23.95 -4.78
CA TYR A 97 3.66 -22.93 -4.93
C TYR A 97 2.51 -23.19 -3.96
N GLY A 98 1.98 -24.41 -3.88
CA GLY A 98 0.98 -24.81 -2.89
C GLY A 98 1.39 -24.53 -1.44
N PHE A 99 2.66 -24.79 -1.09
CA PHE A 99 3.21 -24.48 0.23
C PHE A 99 3.23 -22.97 0.49
N SER A 100 3.60 -22.15 -0.51
CA SER A 100 3.54 -20.68 -0.38
C SER A 100 2.12 -20.19 -0.11
N TRP A 101 1.09 -20.82 -0.69
CA TRP A 101 -0.32 -20.52 -0.40
C TRP A 101 -0.75 -20.97 0.99
N ILE A 102 -0.21 -22.08 1.51
CA ILE A 102 -0.44 -22.49 2.90
C ILE A 102 0.19 -21.48 3.85
N VAL A 103 1.45 -21.08 3.64
CA VAL A 103 2.11 -20.04 4.44
C VAL A 103 1.32 -18.72 4.39
N LEU A 104 0.77 -18.40 3.22
CA LEU A 104 -0.05 -17.21 3.04
C LEU A 104 -1.40 -17.29 3.74
N LEU A 105 -2.07 -18.44 3.64
CA LEU A 105 -3.31 -18.71 4.34
C LEU A 105 -3.09 -18.67 5.85
N VAL A 106 -1.98 -19.24 6.33
CA VAL A 106 -1.53 -19.10 7.72
C VAL A 106 -1.39 -17.61 8.04
N MET A 107 -0.61 -16.83 7.30
CA MET A 107 -0.42 -15.39 7.54
C MET A 107 -1.71 -14.57 7.52
N VAL A 108 -2.66 -14.86 6.64
CA VAL A 108 -3.98 -14.22 6.61
C VAL A 108 -4.80 -14.59 7.85
N LEU A 109 -4.74 -15.85 8.29
CA LEU A 109 -5.34 -16.28 9.56
C LEU A 109 -4.66 -15.60 10.75
N LEU A 110 -3.33 -15.38 10.71
CA LEU A 110 -2.60 -14.67 11.76
C LEU A 110 -3.05 -13.22 11.81
N PHE A 111 -3.08 -12.53 10.67
CA PHE A 111 -3.55 -11.15 10.58
C PHE A 111 -5.00 -11.05 11.10
N LYS A 112 -5.89 -11.95 10.68
CA LYS A 112 -7.27 -11.98 11.17
C LYS A 112 -7.34 -12.19 12.68
N LEU A 113 -6.47 -13.03 13.24
CA LEU A 113 -6.39 -13.28 14.68
C LEU A 113 -5.85 -12.06 15.43
N PHE A 114 -4.82 -11.37 14.93
CA PHE A 114 -4.25 -10.16 15.54
C PHE A 114 -5.20 -8.96 15.46
N THR A 115 -5.90 -8.80 14.33
CA THR A 115 -6.85 -7.70 14.10
C THR A 115 -8.23 -7.98 14.69
N ALA A 116 -8.52 -9.23 15.09
CA ALA A 116 -9.72 -9.57 15.84
C ALA A 116 -9.70 -8.85 17.19
N THR A 117 -10.38 -7.71 17.25
CA THR A 117 -10.62 -6.98 18.49
C THR A 117 -11.71 -7.70 19.26
N PRO A 118 -11.46 -8.16 20.50
CA PRO A 118 -12.48 -8.84 21.28
C PRO A 118 -13.65 -7.89 21.56
N ARG A 119 -14.83 -8.22 21.04
CA ARG A 119 -16.07 -7.47 21.31
C ARG A 119 -16.51 -7.73 22.75
N LYS A 120 -16.52 -6.67 23.56
CA LYS A 120 -17.39 -6.39 24.75
C LYS A 120 -17.74 -7.52 25.74
N SER A 121 -16.98 -8.61 25.85
CA SER A 121 -17.17 -9.61 26.92
C SER A 121 -15.89 -9.79 27.70
N THR A 122 -15.98 -9.80 29.03
CA THR A 122 -14.87 -9.56 29.97
C THR A 122 -13.93 -10.75 30.20
N ALA A 123 -14.21 -11.94 29.64
CA ALA A 123 -13.39 -13.15 29.86
C ALA A 123 -12.64 -13.68 28.61
N LEU A 124 -13.22 -13.53 27.41
CA LEU A 124 -12.61 -13.94 26.13
C LEU A 124 -11.38 -13.13 25.64
N PRO A 125 -11.15 -11.85 26.02
CA PRO A 125 -10.03 -11.05 25.50
C PRO A 125 -8.67 -11.60 25.89
N ILE A 126 -8.53 -12.13 27.11
CA ILE A 126 -7.24 -12.63 27.63
C ILE A 126 -6.78 -13.86 26.86
N PHE A 127 -7.70 -14.78 26.54
CA PHE A 127 -7.37 -16.01 25.81
C PHE A 127 -6.96 -15.70 24.37
N ILE A 128 -7.66 -14.78 23.70
CA ILE A 128 -7.28 -14.33 22.35
C ILE A 128 -5.92 -13.61 22.36
N ARG A 129 -5.66 -12.74 23.35
CA ARG A 129 -4.35 -12.07 23.51
C ARG A 129 -3.22 -13.04 23.82
N PHE A 130 -3.48 -14.06 24.64
CA PHE A 130 -2.53 -15.13 24.93
C PHE A 130 -2.23 -15.94 23.67
N LEU A 131 -3.26 -16.31 22.91
CA LEU A 131 -3.10 -17.03 21.65
C LEU A 131 -2.32 -16.19 20.63
N GLN A 132 -2.61 -14.89 20.50
CA GLN A 132 -1.83 -13.94 19.69
C GLN A 132 -0.36 -13.90 20.13
N GLY A 133 -0.09 -13.85 21.44
CA GLY A 133 1.27 -13.85 21.98
C GLY A 133 2.03 -15.15 21.69
N LEU A 134 1.40 -16.31 21.88
CA LEU A 134 1.98 -17.61 21.55
C LEU A 134 2.29 -17.71 20.05
N LEU A 135 1.40 -17.18 19.22
CA LEU A 135 1.57 -17.16 17.78
C LEU A 135 2.71 -16.22 17.35
N ALA A 136 2.83 -15.03 17.96
CA ALA A 136 3.96 -14.13 17.74
C ALA A 136 5.30 -14.82 18.06
N ILE A 137 5.39 -15.51 19.21
CA ILE A 137 6.59 -16.26 19.60
C ILE A 137 6.85 -17.39 18.59
N GLY A 138 5.82 -18.10 18.15
CA GLY A 138 5.94 -19.14 17.12
C GLY A 138 6.48 -18.61 15.79
N ILE A 139 6.05 -17.42 15.35
CA ILE A 139 6.57 -16.76 14.14
C ILE A 139 8.04 -16.40 14.33
N ILE A 140 8.40 -15.79 15.46
CA ILE A 140 9.79 -15.42 15.76
C ILE A 140 10.68 -16.66 15.77
N ALA A 141 10.23 -17.74 16.40
CA ALA A 141 10.93 -19.02 16.40
C ALA A 141 11.05 -19.62 14.99
N ALA A 142 9.99 -19.57 14.18
CA ALA A 142 10.02 -20.05 12.81
C ALA A 142 11.00 -19.25 11.92
N ILE A 143 11.03 -17.92 12.07
CA ILE A 143 11.99 -17.04 11.39
C ILE A 143 13.42 -17.34 11.85
N ALA A 144 13.64 -17.49 13.16
CA ALA A 144 14.95 -17.82 13.72
C ALA A 144 15.45 -19.20 13.23
N CYS A 145 14.57 -20.20 13.18
CA CYS A 145 14.87 -21.51 12.61
C CYS A 145 15.16 -21.42 11.09
N LEU A 146 14.37 -20.66 10.33
CA LEU A 146 14.63 -20.43 8.91
C LEU A 146 16.03 -19.83 8.69
N ILE A 147 16.40 -18.80 9.44
CA ILE A 147 17.72 -18.18 9.33
C ILE A 147 18.84 -19.11 9.82
N GLY A 148 18.60 -19.89 10.88
CA GLY A 148 19.61 -20.78 11.47
C GLY A 148 19.85 -22.07 10.70
N PHE A 149 18.84 -22.59 9.99
CA PHE A 149 18.91 -23.87 9.28
C PHE A 149 18.97 -23.74 7.76
N THR A 150 18.80 -22.53 7.19
CA THR A 150 18.89 -22.30 5.74
C THR A 150 19.77 -21.09 5.42
N ASP A 151 20.33 -21.02 4.21
CA ASP A 151 21.14 -19.91 3.73
C ASP A 151 20.28 -18.66 3.39
N PHE A 152 19.32 -18.33 4.26
CA PHE A 152 18.35 -17.26 4.02
C PHE A 152 19.01 -15.90 4.21
N THR A 153 19.12 -15.13 3.13
CA THR A 153 19.78 -13.83 3.14
C THR A 153 18.82 -12.69 3.55
N ILE A 154 19.38 -11.54 3.92
CA ILE A 154 18.60 -10.31 4.14
C ILE A 154 17.83 -9.91 2.86
N ALA A 155 18.40 -10.15 1.67
CA ALA A 155 17.71 -9.87 0.41
C ALA A 155 16.48 -10.79 0.22
N ASP A 156 16.58 -12.05 0.63
CA ASP A 156 15.47 -13.00 0.61
C ASP A 156 14.36 -12.61 1.60
N LEU A 157 14.73 -12.01 2.75
CA LEU A 157 13.77 -11.42 3.68
C LEU A 157 12.97 -10.30 3.03
N PHE A 158 13.64 -9.32 2.40
CA PHE A 158 12.97 -8.23 1.71
C PHE A 158 12.11 -8.71 0.53
N ALA A 159 12.61 -9.68 -0.24
CA ALA A 159 11.85 -10.29 -1.33
C ALA A 159 10.58 -10.98 -0.81
N SER A 160 10.69 -11.76 0.27
CA SER A 160 9.52 -12.40 0.89
C SER A 160 8.50 -11.39 1.42
N ALA A 161 8.94 -10.30 2.05
CA ALA A 161 8.06 -9.22 2.50
C ALA A 161 7.32 -8.57 1.32
N LEU A 162 8.01 -8.34 0.21
CA LEU A 162 7.41 -7.78 -1.00
C LEU A 162 6.39 -8.74 -1.62
N ALA A 163 6.66 -10.05 -1.61
CA ALA A 163 5.70 -11.06 -2.06
C ALA A 163 4.42 -11.02 -1.20
N PHE A 164 4.54 -10.90 0.11
CA PHE A 164 3.37 -10.79 0.99
C PHE A 164 2.57 -9.51 0.76
N LEU A 165 3.23 -8.37 0.54
CA LEU A 165 2.54 -7.13 0.16
C LEU A 165 1.75 -7.31 -1.14
N ALA A 166 2.38 -7.90 -2.16
CA ALA A 166 1.74 -8.14 -3.45
C ALA A 166 0.53 -9.07 -3.32
N THR A 167 0.61 -10.13 -2.51
CA THR A 167 -0.52 -11.03 -2.35
C THR A 167 -1.62 -10.48 -1.46
N GLY A 168 -1.29 -9.76 -0.39
CA GLY A 168 -2.32 -9.11 0.43
C GLY A 168 -3.07 -8.07 -0.40
N TRP A 169 -2.38 -7.34 -1.27
CA TRP A 169 -3.01 -6.48 -2.27
C TRP A 169 -3.92 -7.25 -3.25
N CYS A 170 -3.46 -8.41 -3.75
CA CYS A 170 -4.29 -9.29 -4.58
C CYS A 170 -5.58 -9.71 -3.87
N ILE A 171 -5.49 -10.10 -2.60
CA ILE A 171 -6.64 -10.51 -1.79
C ILE A 171 -7.59 -9.34 -1.61
N LEU A 172 -7.08 -8.13 -1.35
CA LEU A 172 -7.91 -6.92 -1.25
C LEU A 172 -8.67 -6.63 -2.54
N CYS A 173 -7.99 -6.62 -3.70
CA CYS A 173 -8.64 -6.38 -4.98
C CYS A 173 -9.74 -7.41 -5.27
N LEU A 174 -9.48 -8.70 -4.99
CA LEU A 174 -10.48 -9.75 -5.11
C LEU A 174 -11.64 -9.58 -4.13
N ALA A 175 -11.37 -9.21 -2.88
CA ALA A 175 -12.39 -8.98 -1.87
C ALA A 175 -13.30 -7.79 -2.21
N ILE A 176 -12.73 -6.71 -2.76
CA ILE A 176 -13.46 -5.54 -3.27
C ILE A 176 -14.33 -5.94 -4.47
N THR A 177 -13.76 -6.69 -5.42
CA THR A 177 -14.47 -7.17 -6.62
C THR A 177 -15.68 -8.03 -6.27
N TRP A 178 -15.52 -8.91 -5.28
CA TRP A 178 -16.56 -9.84 -4.82
C TRP A 178 -17.21 -9.39 -3.50
N LYS A 179 -17.32 -8.06 -3.29
CA LYS A 179 -17.89 -7.41 -2.10
C LYS A 179 -19.16 -8.05 -1.57
N ARG A 180 -20.10 -8.45 -2.45
CA ARG A 180 -21.35 -9.13 -2.04
C ARG A 180 -21.07 -10.42 -1.29
N VAL A 181 -20.19 -11.28 -1.80
CA VAL A 181 -19.81 -12.56 -1.18
C VAL A 181 -19.13 -12.32 0.17
N VAL A 182 -18.17 -11.39 0.20
CA VAL A 182 -17.42 -11.04 1.42
C VAL A 182 -18.33 -10.47 2.51
N LYS A 183 -19.32 -9.65 2.14
CA LYS A 183 -20.35 -9.14 3.05
C LYS A 183 -21.23 -10.27 3.61
N THR A 184 -21.66 -11.22 2.78
CA THR A 184 -22.42 -12.39 3.24
C THR A 184 -21.62 -13.24 4.23
N LEU A 185 -20.30 -13.32 4.07
CA LEU A 185 -19.39 -14.00 5.00
C LEU A 185 -19.07 -13.20 6.27
N GLY A 186 -19.54 -11.95 6.38
CA GLY A 186 -19.29 -11.07 7.54
C GLY A 186 -17.84 -10.59 7.66
N LEU A 187 -17.04 -10.65 6.59
CA LEU A 187 -15.61 -10.29 6.60
C LEU A 187 -15.34 -8.85 6.13
N TRP A 188 -16.38 -8.12 5.72
CA TRP A 188 -16.23 -6.80 5.10
C TRP A 188 -15.56 -5.77 6.01
N ASP A 189 -15.88 -5.78 7.30
CA ASP A 189 -15.26 -4.87 8.28
C ASP A 189 -13.75 -5.12 8.37
N SER A 190 -13.32 -6.40 8.34
CA SER A 190 -11.90 -6.75 8.32
C SER A 190 -11.20 -6.30 7.04
N VAL A 191 -11.85 -6.49 5.88
CA VAL A 191 -11.30 -6.03 4.60
C VAL A 191 -11.14 -4.51 4.59
N ARG A 192 -12.11 -3.77 5.12
CA ARG A 192 -12.01 -2.31 5.25
C ARG A 192 -10.83 -1.89 6.14
N GLU A 193 -10.67 -2.49 7.31
CA GLU A 193 -9.53 -2.20 8.20
C GLU A 193 -8.19 -2.53 7.52
N ILE A 194 -8.09 -3.66 6.81
CA ILE A 194 -6.88 -4.04 6.07
C ILE A 194 -6.59 -3.02 4.97
N SER A 195 -7.58 -2.65 4.16
CA SER A 195 -7.41 -1.62 3.12
C SER A 195 -6.93 -0.30 3.72
N ARG A 196 -7.50 0.11 4.86
CA ARG A 196 -7.05 1.33 5.56
C ARG A 196 -5.58 1.22 5.96
N MET A 197 -5.14 0.08 6.48
CA MET A 197 -3.74 -0.14 6.84
C MET A 197 -2.81 -0.14 5.63
N TYR A 198 -3.24 -0.69 4.49
CA TYR A 198 -2.47 -0.63 3.25
C TYR A 198 -2.32 0.82 2.76
N ASP A 199 -3.40 1.60 2.75
CA ASP A 199 -3.35 3.01 2.36
C ASP A 199 -2.57 3.85 3.39
N ALA A 200 -2.67 3.53 4.68
CA ALA A 200 -1.84 4.12 5.74
C ALA A 200 -0.35 3.87 5.50
N GLY A 201 0.01 2.63 5.17
CA GLY A 201 1.38 2.24 4.87
C GLY A 201 1.92 2.93 3.62
N MET A 202 1.11 2.98 2.55
CA MET A 202 1.46 3.71 1.32
C MET A 202 1.62 5.21 1.59
N GLY A 203 0.71 5.81 2.35
CA GLY A 203 0.81 7.20 2.79
C GLY A 203 2.08 7.44 3.59
N ALA A 204 2.42 6.58 4.56
CA ALA A 204 3.65 6.68 5.33
C ALA A 204 4.92 6.59 4.45
N VAL A 205 4.93 5.71 3.43
CA VAL A 205 6.04 5.61 2.47
C VAL A 205 6.19 6.90 1.65
N ILE A 206 5.10 7.59 1.33
CA ILE A 206 5.11 8.88 0.62
C ILE A 206 5.54 10.00 1.57
N PHE A 207 4.98 10.08 2.78
CA PHE A 207 5.27 11.14 3.74
C PHE A 207 6.68 11.04 4.33
N ALA A 208 7.22 9.85 4.57
CA ALA A 208 8.53 9.68 5.20
C ALA A 208 9.68 10.47 4.53
N PRO A 209 9.91 10.37 3.20
CA PRO A 209 10.93 11.18 2.56
C PRO A 209 10.59 12.68 2.57
N ILE A 210 9.31 13.06 2.47
CA ILE A 210 8.90 14.48 2.49
C ILE A 210 9.22 15.10 3.84
N VAL A 211 8.84 14.44 4.93
CA VAL A 211 9.13 14.84 6.32
C VAL A 211 10.65 14.90 6.55
N PHE A 212 11.39 13.91 6.07
CA PHE A 212 12.85 13.91 6.18
C PHE A 212 13.48 15.11 5.47
N PHE A 213 13.03 15.43 4.25
CA PHE A 213 13.56 16.56 3.49
C PHE A 213 13.07 17.91 4.00
N SER A 214 11.84 18.02 4.49
CA SER A 214 11.28 19.28 5.02
C SER A 214 11.90 19.69 6.35
N TRP A 215 12.49 18.74 7.10
CA TRP A 215 13.31 19.06 8.27
C TRP A 215 14.50 19.96 7.87
N PHE A 216 15.13 19.73 6.72
CA PHE A 216 16.28 20.52 6.30
C PHE A 216 15.87 21.90 5.76
N PRO A 217 16.23 23.02 6.41
CA PRO A 217 15.75 24.35 6.04
C PRO A 217 16.26 24.84 4.67
N PHE A 218 17.32 24.23 4.13
CA PHE A 218 17.85 24.59 2.81
C PHE A 218 17.05 23.97 1.65
N VAL A 219 16.29 22.90 1.87
CA VAL A 219 15.60 22.16 0.80
C VAL A 219 14.48 23.00 0.20
N SER A 220 13.67 23.66 1.04
CA SER A 220 12.63 24.60 0.59
C SER A 220 13.24 25.76 -0.21
N THR A 221 14.38 26.30 0.24
CA THR A 221 15.10 27.37 -0.45
C THR A 221 15.62 26.92 -1.82
N PHE A 222 16.18 25.70 -1.91
CA PHE A 222 16.67 25.13 -3.16
C PHE A 222 15.52 24.87 -4.13
N GLN A 223 14.40 24.35 -3.63
CA GLN A 223 13.17 24.13 -4.39
C GLN A 223 12.64 25.42 -4.99
N SER A 224 12.44 26.48 -4.19
CA SER A 224 11.95 27.77 -4.70
C SER A 224 12.92 28.38 -5.71
N ARG A 225 14.24 28.24 -5.49
CA ARG A 225 15.25 28.71 -6.45
C ARG A 225 15.18 27.96 -7.77
N ILE A 226 14.93 26.64 -7.78
CA ILE A 226 14.74 25.88 -9.02
C ILE A 226 13.45 26.30 -9.72
N LEU A 227 12.33 26.33 -9.00
CA LEU A 227 11.01 26.61 -9.57
C LEU A 227 10.90 28.02 -10.14
N PHE A 228 11.51 29.00 -9.47
CA PHE A 228 11.45 30.42 -9.84
C PHE A 228 12.75 30.95 -10.44
N ASN A 229 13.69 30.09 -10.86
CA ASN A 229 14.85 30.55 -11.60
C ASN A 229 14.40 31.15 -12.94
N GLN A 230 14.86 32.36 -13.27
CA GLN A 230 14.59 32.98 -14.57
C GLN A 230 14.98 32.09 -15.75
N ALA A 231 16.00 31.26 -15.60
CA ALA A 231 16.41 30.28 -16.62
C ALA A 231 15.36 29.17 -16.83
N PHE A 232 14.68 28.73 -15.78
CA PHE A 232 13.63 27.72 -15.84
C PHE A 232 12.33 28.30 -16.41
N SER A 233 11.94 29.51 -15.98
CA SER A 233 10.74 30.20 -16.49
C SER A 233 10.85 30.49 -18.00
N ARG A 234 12.01 30.97 -18.48
CA ARG A 234 12.26 31.17 -19.92
C ARG A 234 12.24 29.86 -20.71
N GLY A 235 12.80 28.78 -20.14
CA GLY A 235 12.76 27.46 -20.78
C GLY A 235 11.33 26.92 -20.95
N LEU A 236 10.47 27.12 -19.95
CA LEU A 236 9.05 26.76 -20.00
C LEU A 236 8.29 27.56 -21.07
N GLU A 237 8.44 28.87 -21.12
CA GLU A 237 7.82 29.72 -22.15
C GLU A 237 8.22 29.30 -23.57
N ILE A 238 9.53 29.06 -23.79
CA ILE A 238 10.04 28.61 -25.10
C ILE A 238 9.46 27.24 -25.48
N SER A 239 9.36 26.31 -24.52
CA SER A 239 8.78 24.98 -24.77
C SER A 239 7.28 25.03 -25.10
N LEU A 240 6.53 25.93 -24.46
CA LEU A 240 5.10 26.13 -24.70
C LEU A 240 4.87 26.74 -26.10
N ILE A 241 5.69 27.72 -26.50
CA ILE A 241 5.65 28.33 -27.83
C ILE A 241 5.98 27.29 -28.91
N LEU A 242 7.02 26.47 -28.70
CA LEU A 242 7.40 25.40 -29.63
C LEU A 242 6.34 24.30 -29.74
N ALA A 243 5.72 23.91 -28.63
CA ALA A 243 4.64 22.92 -28.60
C ALA A 243 3.38 23.45 -29.30
N GLY A 244 3.00 24.71 -29.05
CA GLY A 244 1.88 25.36 -29.74
C GLY A 244 2.13 25.51 -31.25
N ASN A 245 3.35 25.81 -31.66
CA ASN A 245 3.71 25.93 -33.07
C ASN A 245 3.73 24.57 -33.79
N LYS A 246 4.14 23.49 -33.10
CA LYS A 246 4.03 22.11 -33.62
C LYS A 246 2.58 21.66 -33.77
N ALA A 247 1.72 21.93 -32.79
CA ALA A 247 0.30 21.57 -32.86
C ALA A 247 -0.41 22.27 -34.02
N ASN A 248 -0.07 23.54 -34.30
CA ASN A 248 -0.59 24.28 -35.46
C ASN A 248 -0.02 23.82 -36.81
N GLN A 249 1.12 23.10 -36.84
CA GLN A 249 1.69 22.52 -38.05
C GLN A 249 1.12 21.12 -38.36
N GLU A 250 0.50 20.46 -37.36
CA GLU A 250 -0.11 19.14 -37.49
C GLU A 250 -1.65 19.19 -37.64
N SER A 251 -2.25 20.38 -37.61
CA SER A 251 -3.67 20.67 -37.91
C SER A 251 -3.86 21.19 -39.33
#